data_AF-A0A2N3GD71-F1
#
_entry.id   AF-A0A2N3GD71-F1
#
_cell.length_a   1.000
_cell.length_b   1.000
_cell.length_c   1.000
_cell.angle_alpha   90.00
_cell.angle_beta   90.00
_cell.angle_gamma   90.00
#
_symmetry.space_group_name_H-M   'P 1'
#
loop_
_entity.id
_entity.type
_entity.pdbx_description
1 polymer ?
#
loop_
_entity_poly.entity_id
_entity_poly.type
_entity_poly.pdbx_seq_one_letter_code
_entity_poly.pdbx_strand_id
1 'polypeptide(L)'
;MTRRVVLWAATTAILIAVLMGALSGIGLRFFTVSSPSMGMVAPVGTLVVAKSATSYGLGDIVTYERGGRSYTHRIVATNPDGSFVTKGDLNSAADALPVTPELIVGRAVWIAPGLGWLFQALPWLAIGAMVVYLFSLWHRFDHSWQWVVRISGWSLVITAVAVWLRPWVNLVMLASVNSGLFPLDVLGTRLVSGQDTVAHVTYQDARGYYSLTPTLALYWWQQLWLYVLCLVPTGLAFLIRQPDTAPPARAIESEDAPAVPEFAPLTESEQTALRRRRVLTLASIVLAVLLSVALTVIGVTSGALTAKVNNNSNTAGTRTYFTCKSAMSSTAVPRPYLAWAMGTTANNQTDLSGNGRTGRFSTAATTSTSIGCLRDTPTASVTFAGNKCLYINANYAASTPNTFSIEAWFRTSRTSNGNIIVFGDRTGTADSNHDRKIYLDRDGRVVFGVYPDAVKIVYTAAGKNYADNTWHHVVATLSSAGQSLYVDGALAMTNSGVTTAQNFAGYWKVGCGALGGWRNAATDESGSTNNDYSGPVYFTGQLQYAAVYTAALTAAQVEEHYLAGVD
;
A
#
# COMPACT_ATOMS: atom_id res chain seq x y z
N MET A 1 5.67 38.61 43.16
CA MET A 1 5.85 38.39 41.71
C MET A 1 4.85 37.40 41.09
N THR A 2 4.32 36.42 41.84
CA THR A 2 3.43 35.34 41.35
C THR A 2 2.10 35.80 40.73
N ARG A 3 1.38 36.75 41.33
CA ARG A 3 0.11 37.27 40.78
C ARG A 3 0.27 37.91 39.39
N ARG A 4 1.36 38.64 39.15
CA ARG A 4 1.60 39.32 37.87
C ARG A 4 1.83 38.32 36.75
N VAL A 5 2.64 37.27 36.97
CA VAL A 5 2.92 36.25 35.95
C VAL A 5 1.66 35.48 35.55
N VAL A 6 0.84 35.09 36.53
CA VAL A 6 -0.45 34.43 36.26
C VAL A 6 -1.41 35.37 35.51
N LEU A 7 -1.45 36.66 35.87
CA LEU A 7 -2.22 37.67 35.14
C LEU A 7 -1.75 37.85 33.70
N TRP A 8 -0.43 37.91 33.46
CA TRP A 8 0.14 38.01 32.12
C TRP A 8 -0.17 36.78 31.26
N ALA A 9 -0.07 35.57 31.82
CA ALA A 9 -0.43 34.34 31.12
C ALA A 9 -1.92 34.29 30.78
N ALA A 10 -2.79 34.64 31.73
CA ALA A 10 -4.24 34.67 31.54
C ALA A 10 -4.66 35.73 30.51
N THR A 11 -4.11 36.94 30.59
CA THR A 11 -4.38 38.01 29.61
C THR A 11 -3.89 37.65 28.22
N THR A 12 -2.72 37.03 28.09
CA THR A 12 -2.22 36.54 26.79
C THR A 12 -3.13 35.47 26.20
N ALA A 13 -3.58 34.50 27.00
CA ALA A 13 -4.50 33.46 26.55
C ALA A 13 -5.85 34.05 26.09
N ILE A 14 -6.38 35.02 26.84
CA ILE A 14 -7.62 35.74 26.47
C ILE A 14 -7.42 36.51 25.16
N LEU A 15 -6.32 37.23 24.99
CA LEU A 15 -6.02 37.97 23.76
C LEU A 15 -5.92 37.04 22.55
N ILE A 16 -5.27 35.89 22.69
CA ILE A 16 -5.20 34.86 21.63
C ILE A 16 -6.60 34.33 21.32
N ALA A 17 -7.42 34.02 22.32
CA ALA A 17 -8.78 33.52 22.13
C ALA A 17 -9.66 34.57 21.41
N VAL A 18 -9.56 35.84 21.80
CA VAL A 18 -10.26 36.96 21.15
C VAL A 18 -9.80 37.13 19.70
N LEU A 19 -8.48 37.08 19.45
CA LEU A 19 -7.94 37.16 18.10
C LEU A 19 -8.41 36.00 17.22
N MET A 20 -8.35 34.77 17.72
CA MET A 20 -8.85 33.58 17.01
C MET A 20 -10.36 33.64 16.75
N GLY A 21 -11.12 34.18 17.71
CA GLY A 21 -12.55 34.45 17.57
C GLY A 21 -12.83 35.50 16.48
N ALA A 22 -12.09 36.60 16.48
CA ALA A 22 -12.20 37.65 15.46
C ALA A 22 -11.84 37.14 14.05
N LEU A 23 -10.75 36.36 13.94
CA LEU A 23 -10.33 35.71 12.68
C LEU A 23 -11.39 34.70 12.19
N SER A 24 -12.00 33.96 13.10
CA SER A 24 -13.13 33.07 12.78
C SER A 24 -14.38 33.85 12.34
N GLY A 25 -14.64 35.00 12.97
CA GLY A 25 -15.77 35.88 12.65
C GLY A 25 -15.69 36.52 11.26
N ILE A 26 -14.48 36.74 10.73
CA ILE A 26 -14.25 37.17 9.33
C ILE A 26 -14.21 36.01 8.32
N GLY A 27 -14.56 34.79 8.76
CA GLY A 27 -14.68 33.60 7.92
C GLY A 27 -13.37 32.86 7.67
N LEU A 28 -12.29 33.13 8.42
CA LEU A 28 -11.05 32.35 8.33
C LEU A 28 -11.13 31.12 9.25
N ARG A 29 -10.79 29.96 8.70
CA ARG A 29 -10.74 28.69 9.41
C ARG A 29 -9.32 28.12 9.34
N PHE A 30 -8.86 27.54 10.44
CA PHE A 30 -7.49 27.03 10.58
C PHE A 30 -7.51 25.51 10.62
N PHE A 31 -6.73 24.89 9.74
CA PHE A 31 -6.61 23.44 9.63
C PHE A 31 -5.13 23.05 9.68
N THR A 32 -4.86 21.88 10.26
CA THR A 32 -3.51 21.32 10.27
C THR A 32 -3.47 20.05 9.44
N VAL A 33 -2.48 19.93 8.56
CA VAL A 33 -2.33 18.77 7.68
C VAL A 33 -1.72 17.61 8.46
N SER A 34 -2.43 16.49 8.53
CA SER A 34 -2.01 15.28 9.25
C SER A 34 -1.62 14.12 8.34
N SER A 35 -1.88 14.21 7.03
CA SER A 35 -1.57 13.17 6.05
C SER A 35 -0.69 13.70 4.91
N PRO A 36 0.14 12.84 4.27
CA PRO A 36 1.05 13.27 3.20
C PRO A 36 0.37 13.53 1.85
N SER A 37 -0.96 13.43 1.75
CA SER A 37 -1.74 13.45 0.50
C SER A 37 -1.52 14.70 -0.40
N MET A 38 -1.14 15.83 0.18
CA MET A 38 -0.87 17.08 -0.54
C MET A 38 0.60 17.25 -0.95
N GLY A 39 1.46 16.27 -0.67
CA GLY A 39 2.86 16.25 -1.08
C GLY A 39 3.62 17.50 -0.64
N MET A 40 4.45 18.05 -1.53
CA MET A 40 5.23 19.27 -1.27
C MET A 40 4.39 20.55 -1.20
N VAL A 41 3.14 20.55 -1.69
CA VAL A 41 2.29 21.75 -1.70
C VAL A 41 1.81 22.09 -0.29
N ALA A 42 1.39 21.08 0.46
CA ALA A 42 1.09 21.20 1.88
C ALA A 42 1.59 19.95 2.63
N PRO A 43 2.89 19.89 2.97
CA PRO A 43 3.45 18.76 3.71
C PRO A 43 2.77 18.54 5.07
N VAL A 44 2.96 17.38 5.68
CA VAL A 44 2.46 17.10 7.03
C VAL A 44 2.98 18.15 8.02
N GLY A 45 2.09 18.62 8.90
CA GLY A 45 2.37 19.72 9.82
C GLY A 45 2.32 21.11 9.18
N THR A 46 1.73 21.24 8.00
CA THR A 46 1.35 22.54 7.42
C THR A 46 0.12 23.12 8.11
N LEU A 47 0.13 24.44 8.33
CA LEU A 47 -1.07 25.19 8.71
C LEU A 47 -1.74 25.72 7.45
N VAL A 48 -3.00 25.33 7.23
CA VAL A 48 -3.83 25.80 6.13
C VAL A 48 -4.87 26.74 6.69
N VAL A 49 -4.92 27.96 6.15
CA VAL A 49 -5.98 28.94 6.45
C VAL A 49 -6.95 28.93 5.27
N ALA A 50 -8.17 28.50 5.53
CA ALA A 50 -9.24 28.44 4.55
C ALA A 50 -10.23 29.58 4.73
N LYS A 51 -10.75 30.13 3.63
CA LYS A 51 -11.80 31.15 3.62
C LYS A 51 -12.93 30.72 2.68
N SER A 52 -14.17 30.85 3.12
CA SER A 52 -15.34 30.62 2.27
C SER A 52 -15.35 31.56 1.06
N ALA A 53 -15.67 31.03 -0.11
CA ALA A 53 -15.81 31.80 -1.35
C ALA A 53 -17.18 31.56 -1.99
N THR A 54 -17.63 32.51 -2.83
CA THR A 54 -18.91 32.42 -3.55
C THR A 54 -18.87 31.41 -4.72
N SER A 55 -17.68 31.09 -5.20
CA SER A 55 -17.43 30.13 -6.27
C SER A 55 -16.06 29.48 -6.07
N TYR A 56 -15.96 28.21 -6.44
CA TYR A 56 -14.71 27.45 -6.46
C TYR A 56 -14.41 27.00 -7.88
N GLY A 57 -13.14 27.06 -8.28
CA GLY A 57 -12.70 26.77 -9.63
C GLY A 57 -11.75 25.58 -9.72
N LEU A 58 -11.49 25.15 -10.95
CA LEU A 58 -10.45 24.17 -11.27
C LEU A 58 -9.10 24.65 -10.73
N GLY A 59 -8.38 23.79 -10.01
CA GLY A 59 -7.07 24.09 -9.44
C GLY A 59 -7.09 24.68 -8.03
N ASP A 60 -8.25 25.11 -7.51
CA ASP A 60 -8.37 25.59 -6.14
C ASP A 60 -8.07 24.45 -5.15
N ILE A 61 -7.29 24.78 -4.11
CA ILE A 61 -7.09 23.90 -2.96
C ILE A 61 -8.20 24.22 -1.97
N VAL A 62 -9.07 23.25 -1.70
CA VAL A 62 -10.24 23.44 -0.85
C VAL A 62 -10.18 22.53 0.35
N THR A 63 -10.62 23.05 1.50
CA THR A 63 -10.90 22.23 2.67
C THR A 63 -12.39 21.94 2.74
N TYR A 64 -12.75 20.66 2.78
CA TYR A 64 -14.13 20.19 2.86
C TYR A 64 -14.33 19.19 4.00
N GLU A 65 -15.55 19.08 4.51
CA GLU A 65 -15.89 18.14 5.58
C GLU A 65 -16.69 16.95 5.06
N ARG A 66 -16.35 15.75 5.55
CA ARG A 66 -17.08 14.52 5.24
C ARG A 66 -16.98 13.57 6.43
N GLY A 67 -18.14 13.11 6.92
CA GLY A 67 -18.20 12.16 8.04
C GLY A 67 -17.51 12.66 9.32
N GLY A 68 -17.59 13.96 9.60
CA GLY A 68 -16.95 14.58 10.77
C GLY A 68 -15.43 14.75 10.65
N ARG A 69 -14.85 14.56 9.46
CA ARG A 69 -13.43 14.78 9.19
C ARG A 69 -13.23 15.84 8.12
N SER A 70 -12.21 16.67 8.28
CA SER A 70 -11.79 17.67 7.30
C SER A 70 -10.73 17.11 6.36
N TYR A 71 -10.90 17.33 5.06
CA TYR A 71 -9.97 16.96 4.00
C TYR A 71 -9.55 18.21 3.24
N THR A 72 -8.28 18.32 2.86
CA THR A 72 -7.78 19.46 2.06
C THR A 72 -7.16 18.91 0.79
N HIS A 73 -7.81 19.11 -0.36
CA HIS A 73 -7.41 18.59 -1.66
C HIS A 73 -7.62 19.61 -2.77
N ARG A 74 -6.99 19.39 -3.93
CA ARG A 74 -7.14 20.24 -5.12
C ARG A 74 -8.34 19.81 -5.95
N ILE A 75 -9.13 20.77 -6.44
CA ILE A 75 -10.17 20.53 -7.43
C ILE A 75 -9.51 20.23 -8.77
N VAL A 76 -9.73 19.03 -9.31
CA VAL A 76 -9.16 18.57 -10.59
C VAL A 76 -10.18 18.43 -11.71
N ALA A 77 -11.48 18.39 -11.39
CA ALA A 77 -12.55 18.48 -12.36
C ALA A 77 -13.82 19.04 -11.73
N THR A 78 -14.71 19.56 -12.57
CA THR A 78 -16.06 19.99 -12.19
C THR A 78 -17.05 19.17 -13.01
N ASN A 79 -17.96 18.50 -12.32
CA ASN A 79 -18.99 17.67 -12.94
C ASN A 79 -20.14 18.55 -13.46
N PRO A 80 -20.94 18.07 -14.43
CA PRO A 80 -22.09 18.81 -14.97
C PRO A 80 -23.17 19.14 -13.92
N ASP A 81 -23.23 18.38 -12.83
CA ASP A 81 -24.15 18.59 -11.70
C ASP A 81 -23.67 19.67 -10.71
N GLY A 82 -22.53 20.31 -10.99
CA GLY A 82 -21.92 21.34 -10.13
C GLY A 82 -21.08 20.79 -8.97
N SER A 83 -20.94 19.46 -8.85
CA SER A 83 -20.02 18.84 -7.88
C SER A 83 -18.57 18.87 -8.36
N PHE A 84 -17.63 18.79 -7.43
CA PHE A 84 -16.20 18.85 -7.70
C PHE A 84 -15.54 17.49 -7.50
N VAL A 85 -14.65 17.12 -8.43
CA VAL A 85 -13.72 16.01 -8.23
C VAL A 85 -12.47 16.59 -7.59
N THR A 86 -12.15 16.12 -6.39
CA THR A 86 -10.97 16.52 -5.65
C THR A 86 -9.89 15.44 -5.69
N LYS A 87 -8.63 15.86 -5.58
CA LYS A 87 -7.48 14.97 -5.54
C LYS A 87 -6.36 15.59 -4.69
N GLY A 88 -5.76 14.79 -3.82
CA GLY A 88 -4.51 15.17 -3.17
C GLY A 88 -3.37 15.19 -4.18
N ASP A 89 -2.53 16.22 -4.16
CA ASP A 89 -1.48 16.42 -5.17
C ASP A 89 -0.48 15.25 -5.28
N LEU A 90 -0.30 14.50 -4.19
CA LEU A 90 0.55 13.30 -4.15
C LEU A 90 -0.17 12.01 -4.56
N ASN A 91 -1.50 11.98 -4.50
CA ASN A 91 -2.26 10.76 -4.73
C ASN A 91 -2.19 10.36 -6.22
N SER A 92 -2.18 9.06 -6.53
CA SER A 92 -2.21 8.60 -7.94
C SER A 92 -3.61 8.74 -8.54
N ALA A 93 -4.65 8.47 -7.75
CA ALA A 93 -6.06 8.56 -8.16
C ALA A 93 -6.77 9.78 -7.56
N ALA A 94 -7.87 10.20 -8.20
CA ALA A 94 -8.79 11.19 -7.64
C ALA A 94 -9.66 10.57 -6.53
N ASP A 95 -10.23 11.42 -5.68
CA ASP A 95 -11.15 10.98 -4.63
C ASP A 95 -12.40 10.35 -5.26
N ALA A 96 -12.78 9.17 -4.79
CA ALA A 96 -13.86 8.37 -5.38
C ALA A 96 -15.25 9.04 -5.32
N LEU A 97 -15.46 9.93 -4.34
CA LEU A 97 -16.76 10.55 -4.09
C LEU A 97 -16.68 12.06 -4.37
N PRO A 98 -17.45 12.57 -5.36
CA PRO A 98 -17.53 14.00 -5.64
C PRO A 98 -17.92 14.84 -4.43
N VAL A 99 -17.40 16.06 -4.36
CA VAL A 99 -17.62 17.02 -3.26
C VAL A 99 -18.58 18.09 -3.75
N THR A 100 -19.74 18.21 -3.12
CA THR A 100 -20.69 19.28 -3.44
C THR A 100 -20.26 20.60 -2.78
N PRO A 101 -20.65 21.77 -3.32
CA PRO A 101 -20.23 23.07 -2.78
C PRO A 101 -20.56 23.27 -1.29
N GLU A 102 -21.61 22.64 -0.78
CA GLU A 102 -22.05 22.76 0.61
C GLU A 102 -21.11 22.06 1.59
N LEU A 103 -20.36 21.06 1.13
CA LEU A 103 -19.36 20.36 1.94
C LEU A 103 -18.06 21.15 2.05
N ILE A 104 -17.85 22.16 1.19
CA ILE A 104 -16.63 22.96 1.18
C ILE A 104 -16.70 24.03 2.26
N VAL A 105 -15.77 23.95 3.22
CA VAL A 105 -15.59 24.97 4.26
C VAL A 105 -14.98 26.24 3.68
N GLY A 106 -14.01 26.10 2.77
CA GLY A 106 -13.39 27.23 2.09
C GLY A 106 -12.20 26.85 1.23
N ARG A 107 -11.74 27.81 0.43
CA ARG A 107 -10.48 27.70 -0.33
C ARG A 107 -9.31 28.08 0.56
N ALA A 108 -8.18 27.41 0.39
CA ALA A 108 -6.93 27.75 1.06
C ALA A 108 -6.44 29.11 0.56
N VAL A 109 -6.46 30.11 1.45
CA VAL A 109 -5.92 31.46 1.18
C VAL A 109 -4.48 31.60 1.63
N TRP A 110 -4.05 30.75 2.56
CA TRP A 110 -2.67 30.71 3.02
C TRP A 110 -2.28 29.29 3.41
N ILE A 111 -1.09 28.88 2.99
CA ILE A 111 -0.50 27.56 3.25
C ILE A 111 0.88 27.82 3.84
N ALA A 112 1.09 27.42 5.09
CA ALA A 112 2.32 27.68 5.82
C ALA A 112 2.93 26.36 6.33
N PRO A 113 3.85 25.75 5.55
CA PRO A 113 4.53 24.53 5.95
C PRO A 113 5.25 24.68 7.30
N GLY A 114 5.16 23.65 8.14
CA GLY A 114 5.79 23.60 9.46
C GLY A 114 5.05 24.34 10.59
N LEU A 115 4.23 25.36 10.30
CA LEU A 115 3.49 26.09 11.34
C LEU A 115 2.36 25.28 11.97
N GLY A 116 1.88 24.23 11.30
CA GLY A 116 0.88 23.32 11.87
C GLY A 116 1.45 22.52 13.04
N TRP A 117 2.73 22.16 13.01
CA TRP A 117 3.40 21.53 14.15
C TRP A 117 3.46 22.45 15.36
N LEU A 118 3.79 23.73 15.16
CA LEU A 118 3.77 24.72 16.22
C LEU A 118 2.35 24.88 16.79
N PHE A 119 1.36 25.03 15.92
CA PHE A 119 -0.04 25.17 16.30
C PHE A 119 -0.53 24.00 17.15
N GLN A 120 -0.17 22.76 16.78
CA GLN A 120 -0.47 21.56 17.56
C GLN A 120 0.31 21.49 18.87
N ALA A 121 1.57 21.93 18.91
CA ALA A 121 2.42 21.85 20.09
C ALA A 121 2.05 22.88 21.18
N LEU A 122 1.64 24.09 20.79
CA LEU A 122 1.43 25.22 21.71
C LEU A 122 0.52 24.91 22.91
N PRO A 123 -0.66 24.29 22.75
CA PRO A 123 -1.52 23.95 23.90
C PRO A 123 -0.84 23.02 24.90
N TRP A 124 -0.11 22.01 24.41
CA TRP A 124 0.58 21.03 25.26
C TRP A 124 1.79 21.63 25.96
N LEU A 125 2.54 22.47 25.25
CA LEU A 125 3.65 23.22 25.83
C LEU A 125 3.15 24.16 26.94
N ALA A 126 2.01 24.84 26.72
CA ALA A 126 1.42 25.73 27.71
C ALA A 126 0.93 24.97 28.96
N ILE A 127 0.21 23.86 28.77
CA ILE A 127 -0.24 23.01 29.88
C ILE A 127 0.94 22.43 30.65
N GLY A 128 1.93 21.85 29.96
CA GLY A 128 3.12 21.30 30.61
C GLY A 128 3.93 22.38 31.33
N ALA A 129 4.09 23.56 30.73
CA ALA A 129 4.76 24.69 31.37
C ALA A 129 4.02 25.16 32.63
N MET A 130 2.68 25.17 32.61
CA MET A 130 1.85 25.49 33.77
C MET A 130 2.04 24.46 34.89
N VAL A 131 2.03 23.16 34.58
CA VAL A 131 2.25 22.09 35.57
C VAL A 131 3.63 22.21 36.20
N VAL A 132 4.67 22.41 35.40
CA VAL A 132 6.04 22.64 35.90
C VAL A 132 6.11 23.90 36.77
N TYR A 133 5.42 24.97 36.36
CA TYR A 133 5.37 26.20 37.13
C TYR A 133 4.69 26.00 38.49
N LEU A 134 3.52 25.36 38.54
CA LEU A 134 2.81 25.07 39.78
C LEU A 134 3.63 24.15 40.69
N PHE A 135 4.27 23.12 40.14
CA PHE A 135 5.16 22.24 40.88
C PHE A 135 6.36 22.99 41.47
N SER A 136 6.91 23.97 40.75
CA SER A 136 7.99 24.82 41.27
C SER A 136 7.58 25.70 42.44
N LEU A 137 6.27 25.91 42.68
CA LEU A 137 5.76 26.68 43.82
C LEU A 137 5.57 25.84 45.09
N TRP A 138 5.90 24.55 45.05
CA TRP A 138 5.79 23.67 46.22
C TRP A 138 6.65 24.20 47.37
N HIS A 139 6.06 24.28 48.57
CA HIS A 139 6.65 24.87 49.79
C HIS A 139 8.03 24.34 50.21
N ARG A 140 8.52 23.26 49.61
CA ARG A 140 9.81 22.64 49.91
C ARG A 140 10.97 23.19 49.07
N PHE A 141 10.70 24.03 48.06
CA PHE A 141 11.73 24.56 47.18
C PHE A 141 12.14 26.01 47.53
N ASP A 142 13.41 26.19 47.87
CA ASP A 142 14.06 27.51 47.95
C ASP A 142 14.06 28.21 46.57
N HIS A 143 14.12 29.55 46.54
CA HIS A 143 14.01 30.35 45.31
C HIS A 143 14.97 29.92 44.19
N SER A 144 16.20 29.52 44.52
CA SER A 144 17.18 29.01 43.55
C SER A 144 16.76 27.67 42.93
N TRP A 145 16.13 26.79 43.71
CA TRP A 145 15.64 25.49 43.24
C TRP A 145 14.41 25.62 42.35
N GLN A 146 13.58 26.64 42.55
CA GLN A 146 12.40 26.88 41.70
C GLN A 146 12.81 27.10 40.23
N TRP A 147 13.91 27.83 39.99
CA TRP A 147 14.43 28.07 38.64
C TRP A 147 15.03 26.82 38.01
N VAL A 148 15.74 26.00 38.79
CA VAL A 148 16.27 24.71 38.33
C VAL A 148 15.13 23.78 37.90
N VAL A 149 14.08 23.67 38.72
CA VAL A 149 12.88 22.87 38.42
C VAL A 149 12.19 23.38 37.16
N ARG A 150 12.08 24.70 36.97
CA ARG A 150 11.44 25.28 35.77
C ARG A 150 12.21 25.00 34.49
N ILE A 151 13.51 25.27 34.46
CA ILE A 151 14.34 25.09 33.26
C ILE A 151 14.38 23.62 32.86
N SER A 152 14.65 22.72 33.80
CA SER A 152 14.70 21.28 33.56
C SER A 152 13.31 20.73 33.18
N GLY A 153 12.27 21.16 33.89
CA GLY A 153 10.89 20.73 33.62
C GLY A 153 10.37 21.19 32.25
N TRP A 154 10.62 22.45 31.85
CA TRP A 154 10.24 22.94 30.52
C TRP A 154 11.00 22.23 29.41
N SER A 155 12.28 21.94 29.60
CA SER A 155 13.07 21.15 28.65
C SER A 155 12.48 19.75 28.45
N LEU A 156 12.07 19.10 29.54
CA LEU A 156 11.42 17.80 29.51
C LEU A 156 10.05 17.85 28.81
N VAL A 157 9.24 18.88 29.08
CA VAL A 157 7.95 19.10 28.40
C VAL A 157 8.15 19.28 26.89
N ILE A 158 9.09 20.12 26.47
CA ILE A 158 9.40 20.33 25.04
C ILE A 158 9.81 19.01 24.39
N THR A 159 10.66 18.23 25.07
CA THR A 159 11.14 16.93 24.57
C THR A 159 9.98 15.93 24.45
N ALA A 160 9.13 15.82 25.47
CA ALA A 160 7.98 14.93 25.48
C ALA A 160 6.98 15.27 24.35
N VAL A 161 6.68 16.56 24.16
CA VAL A 161 5.80 17.03 23.07
C VAL A 161 6.43 16.75 21.71
N ALA A 162 7.74 16.98 21.53
CA ALA A 162 8.44 16.68 20.29
C ALA A 162 8.46 15.17 19.96
N VAL A 163 8.63 14.30 20.96
CA VAL A 163 8.58 12.83 20.79
C VAL A 163 7.18 12.36 20.44
N TRP A 164 6.15 12.96 21.04
CA TRP A 164 4.77 12.60 20.77
C TRP A 164 4.30 13.06 19.39
N LEU A 165 4.56 14.32 19.01
CA LEU A 165 4.16 14.86 17.71
C LEU A 165 5.06 14.40 16.55
N ARG A 166 6.32 14.05 16.82
CA ARG A 166 7.32 13.65 15.82
C ARG A 166 7.48 14.64 14.65
N PRO A 167 7.68 15.95 14.91
CA PRO A 167 7.71 16.95 13.85
C PRO A 167 9.00 16.92 13.01
N TRP A 168 10.08 16.35 13.56
CA TRP A 168 11.42 16.44 12.97
C TRP A 168 11.65 15.42 11.86
N VAL A 169 11.39 14.14 12.14
CA VAL A 169 11.71 13.01 11.26
C VAL A 169 10.55 12.03 11.29
N ASN A 170 9.95 11.78 10.12
CA ASN A 170 8.92 10.77 9.96
C ASN A 170 8.81 10.36 8.48
N LEU A 171 8.69 9.06 8.20
CA LEU A 171 8.59 8.51 6.85
C LEU A 171 7.31 7.67 6.74
N VAL A 172 6.45 7.99 5.78
CA VAL A 172 5.22 7.23 5.50
C VAL A 172 5.49 6.21 4.39
N MET A 173 5.38 4.93 4.71
CA MET A 173 5.85 3.81 3.86
C MET A 173 4.95 3.46 2.65
N LEU A 174 3.72 3.98 2.56
CA LEU A 174 2.83 3.70 1.42
C LEU A 174 3.32 4.34 0.09
N ALA A 175 4.29 5.26 0.16
CA ALA A 175 5.02 5.83 -0.99
C ALA A 175 6.39 6.45 -0.57
N SER A 176 7.06 5.88 0.44
CA SER A 176 8.27 6.43 1.10
C SER A 176 8.31 7.97 1.14
N VAL A 177 7.28 8.59 1.75
CA VAL A 177 7.10 10.05 1.77
C VAL A 177 7.69 10.63 3.03
N ASN A 178 8.52 11.67 2.91
CA ASN A 178 9.01 12.40 4.08
C ASN A 178 7.89 13.30 4.65
N SER A 179 7.43 13.00 5.85
CA SER A 179 6.41 13.76 6.58
C SER A 179 6.98 14.60 7.74
N GLY A 180 8.29 14.52 7.96
CA GLY A 180 9.00 15.37 8.91
C GLY A 180 9.47 16.70 8.31
N LEU A 181 9.95 17.58 9.17
CA LEU A 181 10.59 18.86 8.79
C LEU A 181 11.99 18.67 8.21
N PHE A 182 12.75 17.70 8.73
CA PHE A 182 14.12 17.49 8.31
C PHE A 182 14.22 16.61 7.06
N PRO A 183 15.17 16.90 6.16
CA PRO A 183 15.41 16.08 5.00
C PRO A 183 15.92 14.70 5.41
N LEU A 184 15.46 13.66 4.72
CA LEU A 184 15.84 12.26 4.94
C LEU A 184 16.57 11.71 3.72
N ASP A 185 17.55 10.87 3.94
CA ASP A 185 18.16 10.05 2.90
C ASP A 185 17.54 8.65 2.94
N VAL A 186 16.95 8.27 1.83
CA VAL A 186 16.35 6.96 1.60
C VAL A 186 17.11 6.31 0.46
N LEU A 187 18.03 5.39 0.79
CA LEU A 187 18.84 4.63 -0.17
C LEU A 187 19.59 5.51 -1.20
N GLY A 188 20.14 6.65 -0.76
CA GLY A 188 20.87 7.59 -1.61
C GLY A 188 20.00 8.69 -2.23
N THR A 189 18.70 8.70 -1.94
CA THR A 189 17.78 9.76 -2.39
C THR A 189 17.43 10.69 -1.23
N ARG A 190 17.82 11.97 -1.35
CA ARG A 190 17.45 13.01 -0.38
C ARG A 190 16.02 13.50 -0.59
N LEU A 191 15.14 13.22 0.37
CA LEU A 191 13.75 13.64 0.40
C LEU A 191 13.57 14.85 1.31
N VAL A 192 13.03 15.94 0.78
CA VAL A 192 12.55 17.08 1.59
C VAL A 192 11.11 16.85 2.05
N SER A 193 10.61 17.69 2.97
CA SER A 193 9.26 17.57 3.51
C SER A 193 8.20 17.54 2.40
N GLY A 194 7.35 16.52 2.39
CA GLY A 194 6.31 16.30 1.40
C GLY A 194 6.77 15.61 0.11
N GLN A 195 8.07 15.33 -0.05
CA GLN A 195 8.59 14.59 -1.21
C GLN A 195 8.44 13.08 -1.03
N ASP A 196 8.06 12.40 -2.11
CA ASP A 196 7.99 10.96 -2.23
C ASP A 196 9.09 10.38 -3.14
N THR A 197 9.31 9.08 -3.01
CA THR A 197 10.15 8.31 -3.92
C THR A 197 9.74 6.83 -3.85
N VAL A 198 10.16 6.05 -4.83
CA VAL A 198 10.04 4.59 -4.80
C VAL A 198 11.38 4.02 -4.32
N ALA A 199 11.40 3.49 -3.10
CA ALA A 199 12.56 2.82 -2.52
C ALA A 199 12.45 1.30 -2.72
N HIS A 200 13.39 0.71 -3.46
CA HIS A 200 13.48 -0.74 -3.62
C HIS A 200 14.42 -1.35 -2.58
N VAL A 201 13.86 -2.02 -1.58
CA VAL A 201 14.64 -2.79 -0.59
C VAL A 201 14.75 -4.23 -1.07
N THR A 202 15.93 -4.65 -1.50
CA THR A 202 16.20 -6.00 -2.03
C THR A 202 16.84 -6.94 -1.01
N TYR A 203 17.30 -6.39 0.12
CA TYR A 203 17.94 -7.17 1.18
C TYR A 203 16.93 -7.54 2.27
N GLN A 204 16.94 -8.83 2.62
CA GLN A 204 16.10 -9.42 3.66
C GLN A 204 16.99 -9.76 4.86
N ASP A 205 16.56 -9.43 6.08
CA ASP A 205 17.29 -9.78 7.28
C ASP A 205 17.24 -11.29 7.56
N ALA A 206 18.04 -11.76 8.52
CA ALA A 206 18.10 -13.18 8.91
C ALA A 206 16.78 -13.77 9.43
N ARG A 207 15.76 -12.93 9.67
CA ARG A 207 14.42 -13.31 10.15
C ARG A 207 13.34 -13.13 9.06
N GLY A 208 13.73 -12.76 7.85
CA GLY A 208 12.81 -12.64 6.73
C GLY A 208 12.20 -11.24 6.54
N TYR A 209 12.64 -10.22 7.28
CA TYR A 209 12.07 -8.87 7.18
C TYR A 209 12.88 -7.98 6.22
N TYR A 210 12.17 -7.16 5.46
CA TYR A 210 12.76 -6.06 4.72
C TYR A 210 12.86 -4.85 5.64
N SER A 211 14.08 -4.41 5.93
CA SER A 211 14.33 -3.25 6.79
C SER A 211 14.72 -2.04 5.93
N LEU A 212 14.06 -0.92 6.17
CA LEU A 212 14.42 0.38 5.62
C LEU A 212 14.63 1.36 6.78
N THR A 213 15.88 1.76 6.99
CA THR A 213 16.24 2.75 8.00
C THR A 213 16.68 4.04 7.29
N PRO A 214 15.80 5.05 7.16
CA PRO A 214 16.19 6.33 6.60
C PRO A 214 17.19 7.03 7.53
N THR A 215 18.14 7.78 6.96
CA THR A 215 19.11 8.59 7.71
C THR A 215 18.82 10.08 7.54
N LEU A 216 19.37 10.92 8.41
CA LEU A 216 19.22 12.38 8.29
C LEU A 216 20.10 12.92 7.17
N ALA A 217 19.50 13.62 6.20
CA ALA A 217 20.19 14.21 5.06
C ALA A 217 20.48 15.70 5.25
N LEU A 218 21.01 16.06 6.42
CA LEU A 218 21.40 17.43 6.77
C LEU A 218 22.76 17.77 6.17
N TYR A 219 22.88 18.99 5.64
CA TYR A 219 24.20 19.51 5.27
C TYR A 219 25.03 19.79 6.53
N TRP A 220 26.36 19.77 6.40
CA TRP A 220 27.27 20.02 7.52
C TRP A 220 26.99 21.36 8.25
N TRP A 221 26.60 22.40 7.50
CA TRP A 221 26.26 23.71 8.06
C TRP A 221 24.91 23.67 8.81
N GLN A 222 23.93 22.90 8.33
CA GLN A 222 22.64 22.71 9.01
C GLN A 222 22.83 21.96 10.32
N GLN A 223 23.72 20.96 10.33
CA GLN A 223 24.10 20.23 11.54
C GLN A 223 24.73 21.17 12.58
N LEU A 224 25.64 22.05 12.14
CA LEU A 224 26.26 23.05 13.00
C LEU A 224 25.24 24.02 13.58
N TRP A 225 24.31 24.54 12.77
CA TRP A 225 23.22 25.39 13.24
C TRP A 225 22.33 24.69 14.27
N LEU A 226 22.01 23.40 14.06
CA LEU A 226 21.21 22.62 15.00
C LEU A 226 21.95 22.47 16.34
N TYR A 227 23.26 22.21 16.32
CA TYR A 227 24.07 22.18 17.55
C TYR A 227 24.09 23.52 18.27
N VAL A 228 24.27 24.63 17.55
CA VAL A 228 24.23 25.98 18.14
C VAL A 228 22.86 26.26 18.76
N LEU A 229 21.76 25.94 18.07
CA LEU A 229 20.39 26.09 18.57
C LEU A 229 20.18 25.29 19.88
N CYS A 230 20.65 24.05 19.92
CA CYS A 230 20.57 23.18 21.10
C CYS A 230 21.40 23.70 22.28
N LEU A 231 22.42 24.54 22.04
CA LEU A 231 23.25 25.16 23.08
C LEU A 231 22.67 26.50 23.60
N VAL A 232 21.68 27.08 22.95
CA VAL A 232 21.04 28.34 23.38
C VAL A 232 20.51 28.27 24.81
N PRO A 233 19.80 27.21 25.25
CA PRO A 233 19.34 27.10 26.65
C PRO A 233 20.50 27.12 27.64
N THR A 234 21.61 26.45 27.31
CA THR A 234 22.84 26.43 28.11
C THR A 234 23.46 27.82 28.17
N GLY A 235 23.53 28.54 27.05
CA GLY A 235 24.01 29.93 27.00
C GLY A 235 23.14 30.88 27.83
N LEU A 236 21.82 30.75 27.74
CA LEU A 236 20.86 31.53 28.53
C LEU A 236 21.00 31.26 30.03
N ALA A 237 21.32 30.03 30.43
CA ALA A 237 21.54 29.70 31.84
C ALA A 237 22.71 30.48 32.45
N PHE A 238 23.76 30.81 31.68
CA PHE A 238 24.87 31.66 32.12
C PHE A 238 24.50 33.15 32.24
N LEU A 239 23.48 33.60 31.50
CA LEU A 239 23.01 34.99 31.54
C LEU A 239 22.05 35.26 32.72
N ILE A 240 21.50 34.22 33.34
CA ILE A 240 20.68 34.35 34.55
C ILE A 240 21.63 34.58 35.73
N ARG A 241 21.97 35.86 35.96
CA ARG A 241 22.66 36.31 37.18
C ARG A 241 21.83 35.88 38.39
N GLN A 242 22.44 35.16 39.34
CA GLN A 242 21.87 35.07 40.67
C GLN A 242 21.82 36.50 41.23
N PRO A 243 20.68 37.01 41.71
CA PRO A 243 20.68 38.28 42.40
C PRO A 243 21.63 38.13 43.58
N ASP A 244 22.68 38.94 43.56
CA ASP A 244 23.71 38.97 44.58
C ASP A 244 23.04 38.94 45.95
N THR A 245 23.37 37.94 46.76
CA THR A 245 23.29 38.08 48.21
C THR A 245 24.05 39.36 48.53
N ALA A 246 23.32 40.38 48.99
CA ALA A 246 23.74 41.78 49.02
C ALA A 246 25.19 42.02 49.47
N PRO A 247 25.93 42.95 48.84
CA PRO A 247 27.14 43.48 49.45
C PRO A 247 26.72 44.45 50.57
N PRO A 248 27.26 44.36 51.81
CA PRO A 248 27.09 45.47 52.73
C PRO A 248 27.86 46.69 52.21
N ALA A 249 27.20 47.82 52.33
CA ALA A 249 27.55 49.10 51.75
C ALA A 249 28.89 49.66 52.23
N ARG A 250 29.47 50.53 51.39
CA ARG A 250 30.62 51.38 51.70
C ARG A 250 30.44 52.19 52.99
N ALA A 251 31.56 52.27 53.72
CA ALA A 251 32.03 53.31 54.62
C ALA A 251 31.17 54.59 54.79
N ILE A 252 30.80 54.86 56.03
CA ILE A 252 30.79 56.21 56.60
C ILE A 252 31.95 56.22 57.61
N GLU A 253 32.90 57.14 57.41
CA GLU A 253 33.97 57.45 58.36
C GLU A 253 33.37 57.97 59.68
N SER A 254 33.67 57.29 60.78
CA SER A 254 33.63 57.86 62.12
C SER A 254 34.78 57.26 62.92
N GLU A 255 35.62 58.11 63.50
CA GLU A 255 36.91 57.79 64.12
C GLU A 255 36.86 56.92 65.41
N ASP A 256 35.72 56.33 65.79
CA ASP A 256 35.60 55.50 67.01
C ASP A 256 34.66 54.29 66.81
N ALA A 257 35.08 53.28 66.04
CA ALA A 257 34.36 52.00 65.94
C ALA A 257 35.31 50.80 66.19
N PRO A 258 34.92 49.82 67.03
CA PRO A 258 35.77 48.68 67.36
C PRO A 258 36.00 47.79 66.14
N ALA A 259 37.15 47.12 66.13
CA ALA A 259 37.67 46.27 65.06
C ALA A 259 36.57 45.44 64.36
N VAL A 260 36.46 45.62 63.04
CA VAL A 260 35.64 44.80 62.15
C VAL A 260 36.05 43.33 62.32
N PRO A 261 35.12 42.39 62.56
CA PRO A 261 35.48 40.99 62.55
C PRO A 261 35.90 40.63 61.12
N GLU A 262 37.15 40.19 61.01
CA GLU A 262 37.68 39.46 59.86
C GLU A 262 36.61 38.48 59.36
N PHE A 263 36.30 38.52 58.06
CA PHE A 263 35.29 37.63 57.46
C PHE A 263 35.60 36.19 57.88
N ALA A 264 34.79 35.66 58.80
CA ALA A 264 34.98 34.31 59.29
C ALA A 264 34.93 33.37 58.07
N PRO A 265 35.95 32.51 57.87
CA PRO A 265 35.89 31.54 56.79
C PRO A 265 34.62 30.71 56.98
N LEU A 266 33.85 30.53 55.89
CA LEU A 266 32.63 29.73 55.88
C LEU A 266 32.87 28.44 56.67
N THR A 267 32.02 28.17 57.66
CA THR A 267 32.17 26.99 58.51
C THR A 267 32.16 25.72 57.64
N GLU A 268 32.78 24.63 58.10
CA GLU A 268 32.76 23.37 57.36
C GLU A 268 31.32 22.95 57.00
N SER A 269 30.34 23.21 57.87
CA SER A 269 28.92 22.93 57.61
C SER A 269 28.35 23.73 56.44
N GLU A 270 28.69 25.01 56.30
CA GLU A 270 28.25 25.88 55.20
C GLU A 270 28.92 25.51 53.87
N GLN A 271 30.22 25.22 53.90
CA GLN A 271 30.94 24.72 52.72
C GLN A 271 30.37 23.38 52.25
N THR A 272 30.07 22.47 53.19
CA THR A 272 29.47 21.17 52.89
C THR A 272 28.06 21.31 52.31
N ALA A 273 27.25 22.23 52.84
CA ALA A 273 25.92 22.53 52.32
C ALA A 273 25.96 23.12 50.89
N LEU A 274 26.91 24.03 50.61
CA LEU A 274 27.13 24.59 49.28
C LEU A 274 27.62 23.54 48.29
N ARG A 275 28.57 22.68 48.69
CA ARG A 275 29.08 21.57 47.87
C ARG A 275 27.96 20.57 47.57
N ARG A 276 27.15 20.22 48.58
CA ARG A 276 25.98 19.34 48.43
C ARG A 276 24.91 19.95 47.52
N ARG A 277 24.64 21.26 47.65
CA ARG A 277 23.74 22.00 46.75
C ARG A 277 24.26 21.95 45.30
N ARG A 278 25.53 22.25 45.05
CA ARG A 278 26.17 22.19 43.71
C ARG A 278 26.14 20.79 43.10
N VAL A 279 26.43 19.77 43.91
CA VAL A 279 26.41 18.37 43.47
C VAL A 279 24.98 17.94 43.10
N LEU A 280 23.97 18.32 43.90
CA LEU A 280 22.57 17.99 43.61
C LEU A 280 22.03 18.73 42.37
N THR A 281 22.41 19.99 42.12
CA THR A 281 22.04 20.68 40.87
C THR A 281 22.71 20.05 39.65
N LEU A 282 24.00 19.73 39.73
CA LEU A 282 24.69 19.04 38.65
C LEU A 282 24.06 17.66 38.39
N ALA A 283 23.77 16.90 39.43
CA ALA A 283 23.14 15.58 39.30
C ALA A 283 21.73 15.65 38.69
N SER A 284 20.92 16.66 39.04
CA SER A 284 19.58 16.83 38.47
C SER A 284 19.59 17.34 37.02
N ILE A 285 20.54 18.20 36.65
CA ILE A 285 20.78 18.57 35.25
C ILE A 285 21.21 17.34 34.45
N VAL A 286 22.18 16.58 34.95
CA VAL A 286 22.66 15.34 34.31
C VAL A 286 21.52 14.33 34.17
N LEU A 287 20.71 14.13 35.20
CA LEU A 287 19.56 13.22 35.13
C LEU A 287 18.51 13.70 34.11
N ALA A 288 18.20 15.00 34.06
CA ALA A 288 17.27 15.54 33.07
C ALA A 288 17.80 15.36 31.63
N VAL A 289 19.11 15.56 31.43
CA VAL A 289 19.78 15.29 30.14
C VAL A 289 19.72 13.80 29.81
N LEU A 290 20.08 12.92 30.74
CA LEU A 290 20.03 11.47 30.54
C LEU A 290 18.61 10.98 30.25
N LEU A 291 17.60 11.52 30.94
CA LEU A 291 16.20 11.17 30.68
C LEU A 291 15.77 11.65 29.30
N SER A 292 16.16 12.86 28.89
CA SER A 292 15.87 13.41 27.56
C SER A 292 16.57 12.61 26.45
N VAL A 293 17.80 12.17 26.69
CA VAL A 293 18.54 11.27 25.79
C VAL A 293 17.88 9.89 25.75
N ALA A 294 17.50 9.31 26.89
CA ALA A 294 16.80 8.03 26.93
C ALA A 294 15.45 8.09 26.18
N LEU A 295 14.68 9.16 26.38
CA LEU A 295 13.41 9.42 25.69
C LEU A 295 13.57 9.55 24.17
N THR A 296 14.72 10.02 23.68
CA THR A 296 14.99 10.18 22.24
C THR A 296 15.58 8.92 21.60
N VAL A 297 16.35 8.11 22.34
CA VAL A 297 16.96 6.87 21.83
C VAL A 297 15.92 5.75 21.62
N ILE A 298 14.80 5.77 22.36
CA ILE A 298 13.72 4.76 22.21
C ILE A 298 12.92 4.96 20.91
N GLY A 299 13.09 6.09 20.20
CA GLY A 299 12.34 6.45 19.01
C GLY A 299 13.00 6.09 17.67
N VAL A 300 13.60 4.91 17.51
CA VAL A 300 13.86 4.40 16.14
C VAL A 300 12.52 4.02 15.54
N THR A 301 12.03 4.85 14.61
CA THR A 301 10.82 4.62 13.82
C THR A 301 10.86 3.23 13.20
N SER A 302 10.18 2.29 13.86
CA SER A 302 9.92 0.95 13.36
C SER A 302 8.41 0.87 13.12
N GLY A 303 8.04 0.87 11.84
CA GLY A 303 6.67 0.68 11.41
C GLY A 303 6.48 -0.76 10.98
N ALA A 304 5.72 -1.54 11.75
CA ALA A 304 5.10 -2.76 11.27
C ALA A 304 3.61 -2.44 11.07
N LEU A 305 3.16 -2.47 9.81
CA LEU A 305 1.75 -2.34 9.49
C LEU A 305 1.13 -3.73 9.50
N THR A 306 0.18 -3.94 10.40
CA THR A 306 -0.80 -5.04 10.27
C THR A 306 -2.16 -4.40 10.08
N ALA A 307 -2.77 -4.66 8.93
CA ALA A 307 -4.15 -4.28 8.66
C ALA A 307 -5.01 -5.52 8.89
N LYS A 308 -5.93 -5.45 9.86
CA LYS A 308 -6.94 -6.47 10.06
C LYS A 308 -8.25 -5.96 9.48
N VAL A 309 -8.79 -6.70 8.50
CA VAL A 309 -10.17 -6.49 8.09
C VAL A 309 -11.08 -6.96 9.24
N ASN A 310 -11.86 -6.05 9.82
CA ASN A 310 -12.78 -6.34 10.93
C ASN A 310 -14.19 -6.73 10.48
N ASN A 311 -14.38 -6.97 9.19
CA ASN A 311 -15.63 -7.46 8.63
C ASN A 311 -15.39 -8.79 7.91
N ASN A 312 -16.46 -9.55 7.70
CA ASN A 312 -16.42 -10.80 6.94
C ASN A 312 -16.68 -10.58 5.44
N SER A 313 -16.77 -9.32 5.00
CA SER A 313 -17.12 -8.96 3.62
C SER A 313 -15.91 -8.56 2.77
N ASN A 314 -14.80 -8.14 3.38
CA ASN A 314 -13.57 -7.81 2.68
C ASN A 314 -12.48 -8.84 3.02
N THR A 315 -11.63 -9.17 2.05
CA THR A 315 -10.41 -9.95 2.24
C THR A 315 -9.24 -9.10 1.76
N ALA A 316 -8.12 -9.14 2.48
CA ALA A 316 -6.87 -8.54 2.05
C ALA A 316 -5.82 -9.65 1.95
N GLY A 317 -5.27 -9.84 0.76
CA GLY A 317 -4.24 -10.84 0.49
C GLY A 317 -3.33 -10.35 -0.63
N THR A 318 -2.06 -10.76 -0.61
CA THR A 318 -1.19 -10.62 -1.77
C THR A 318 -1.56 -11.72 -2.76
N ARG A 319 -2.03 -11.35 -3.96
CA ARG A 319 -2.25 -12.36 -5.02
C ARG A 319 -0.92 -13.05 -5.34
N THR A 320 -0.93 -14.37 -5.44
CA THR A 320 0.25 -15.17 -5.79
C THR A 320 0.81 -14.75 -7.17
N TYR A 321 -0.08 -14.39 -8.10
CA TYR A 321 0.27 -13.94 -9.44
C TYR A 321 -0.44 -12.63 -9.78
N PHE A 322 0.29 -11.72 -10.42
CA PHE A 322 -0.23 -10.43 -10.89
C PHE A 322 -0.61 -10.45 -12.38
N THR A 323 -0.10 -11.40 -13.16
CA THR A 323 -0.38 -11.52 -14.60
C THR A 323 -0.57 -12.99 -14.97
N CYS A 324 -1.37 -13.26 -16.00
CA CYS A 324 -1.51 -14.62 -16.55
C CYS A 324 -0.16 -15.17 -17.01
N LYS A 325 0.70 -14.33 -17.62
CA LYS A 325 2.07 -14.72 -17.95
C LYS A 325 2.82 -15.22 -16.73
N SER A 326 2.75 -14.51 -15.60
CA SER A 326 3.44 -14.93 -14.37
C SER A 326 2.90 -16.24 -13.80
N ALA A 327 1.58 -16.48 -13.87
CA ALA A 327 0.97 -17.75 -13.47
C ALA A 327 1.45 -18.91 -14.37
N MET A 328 1.47 -18.69 -15.68
CA MET A 328 1.82 -19.72 -16.67
C MET A 328 3.32 -19.90 -16.94
N SER A 329 4.16 -18.96 -16.51
CA SER A 329 5.63 -19.10 -16.53
C SER A 329 6.20 -19.43 -15.16
N SER A 330 5.34 -19.70 -14.17
CA SER A 330 5.77 -19.98 -12.80
C SER A 330 6.66 -21.22 -12.77
N THR A 331 7.80 -21.09 -12.08
CA THR A 331 8.69 -22.22 -11.81
C THR A 331 8.28 -23.00 -10.57
N ALA A 332 7.29 -22.51 -9.81
CA ALA A 332 6.68 -23.19 -8.68
C ALA A 332 5.86 -24.41 -9.16
N VAL A 333 5.67 -25.38 -8.27
CA VAL A 333 4.97 -26.63 -8.61
C VAL A 333 3.44 -26.40 -8.55
N PRO A 334 2.68 -26.85 -9.57
CA PRO A 334 3.14 -27.59 -10.74
C PRO A 334 3.61 -26.70 -11.88
N ARG A 335 4.78 -27.03 -12.43
CA ARG A 335 5.32 -26.40 -13.63
C ARG A 335 4.51 -26.81 -14.86
N PRO A 336 4.17 -25.87 -15.76
CA PRO A 336 3.52 -26.24 -17.01
C PRO A 336 4.44 -27.13 -17.87
N TYR A 337 3.83 -28.14 -18.49
CA TYR A 337 4.41 -28.90 -19.59
C TYR A 337 4.63 -28.00 -20.80
N LEU A 338 3.63 -27.20 -21.17
CA LEU A 338 3.73 -26.16 -22.19
C LEU A 338 2.86 -24.98 -21.78
N ALA A 339 3.22 -23.78 -22.22
CA ALA A 339 2.40 -22.58 -22.05
C ALA A 339 2.55 -21.62 -23.24
N TRP A 340 1.45 -21.17 -23.82
CA TRP A 340 1.41 -20.33 -25.01
C TRP A 340 0.55 -19.09 -24.77
N ALA A 341 1.17 -17.91 -24.78
CA ALA A 341 0.46 -16.64 -24.57
C ALA A 341 -0.57 -16.34 -25.67
N MET A 342 -0.30 -16.76 -26.91
CA MET A 342 -1.08 -16.41 -28.10
C MET A 342 -1.21 -14.89 -28.29
N GLY A 343 -0.06 -14.22 -28.36
CA GLY A 343 0.06 -12.76 -28.56
C GLY A 343 1.00 -12.37 -29.70
N THR A 344 1.23 -13.28 -30.66
CA THR A 344 2.15 -13.09 -31.79
C THR A 344 1.42 -13.20 -33.12
N THR A 345 1.88 -12.46 -34.13
CA THR A 345 1.46 -12.60 -35.54
C THR A 345 2.34 -13.60 -36.30
N ALA A 346 3.43 -14.09 -35.69
CA ALA A 346 4.31 -15.07 -36.29
C ALA A 346 3.64 -16.45 -36.39
N ASN A 347 4.16 -17.30 -37.27
CA ASN A 347 3.74 -18.69 -37.39
C ASN A 347 4.19 -19.55 -36.20
N ASN A 348 5.16 -19.09 -35.41
CA ASN A 348 5.68 -19.78 -34.24
C ASN A 348 5.25 -19.06 -32.97
N GLN A 349 4.78 -19.83 -31.99
CA GLN A 349 4.38 -19.37 -30.67
C GLN A 349 5.39 -19.86 -29.65
N THR A 350 6.09 -18.92 -29.02
CA THR A 350 7.06 -19.22 -27.96
C THR A 350 6.37 -19.91 -26.78
N ASP A 351 7.06 -20.90 -26.23
CA ASP A 351 6.69 -21.61 -25.00
C ASP A 351 7.17 -20.83 -23.77
N LEU A 352 6.23 -20.38 -22.94
CA LEU A 352 6.48 -19.64 -21.71
C LEU A 352 6.93 -20.54 -20.55
N SER A 353 6.73 -21.86 -20.65
CA SER A 353 7.10 -22.80 -19.58
C SER A 353 8.62 -22.98 -19.43
N GLY A 354 9.40 -22.53 -20.42
CA GLY A 354 10.86 -22.71 -20.48
C GLY A 354 11.30 -24.09 -21.00
N ASN A 355 10.37 -24.97 -21.37
CA ASN A 355 10.67 -26.33 -21.86
C ASN A 355 10.97 -26.40 -23.37
N GLY A 356 10.91 -25.27 -24.08
CA GLY A 356 11.20 -25.19 -25.51
C GLY A 356 10.13 -25.80 -26.41
N ARG A 357 8.93 -26.11 -25.89
CA ARG A 357 7.81 -26.72 -26.62
C ARG A 357 7.05 -25.70 -27.46
N THR A 358 7.77 -25.13 -28.44
CA THR A 358 7.27 -24.08 -29.33
C THR A 358 6.04 -24.59 -30.11
N GLY A 359 4.97 -23.81 -30.07
CA GLY A 359 3.76 -24.05 -30.85
C GLY A 359 3.89 -23.53 -32.27
N ARG A 360 3.19 -24.16 -33.21
CA ARG A 360 3.13 -23.75 -34.61
C ARG A 360 1.68 -23.49 -35.02
N PHE A 361 1.43 -22.32 -35.59
CA PHE A 361 0.17 -22.01 -36.23
C PHE A 361 0.14 -22.61 -37.64
N SER A 362 -0.97 -23.25 -38.01
CA SER A 362 -1.20 -23.76 -39.37
C SER A 362 -1.33 -22.65 -40.41
N THR A 363 -1.78 -21.48 -39.99
CA THR A 363 -1.91 -20.26 -40.80
C THR A 363 -1.52 -19.04 -39.95
N ALA A 364 -0.92 -18.02 -40.56
CA ALA A 364 -0.44 -16.82 -39.86
C ALA A 364 -1.49 -16.25 -38.90
N ALA A 365 -1.10 -16.02 -37.65
CA ALA A 365 -2.00 -15.59 -36.60
C ALA A 365 -2.40 -14.11 -36.78
N THR A 366 -3.69 -13.84 -36.58
CA THR A 366 -4.22 -12.47 -36.52
C THR A 366 -4.44 -12.12 -35.07
N THR A 367 -3.79 -11.07 -34.58
CA THR A 367 -3.92 -10.64 -33.19
C THR A 367 -5.06 -9.64 -33.00
N SER A 368 -5.53 -9.49 -31.76
CA SER A 368 -6.53 -8.51 -31.34
C SER A 368 -6.14 -7.91 -30.00
N THR A 369 -6.54 -6.65 -29.77
CA THR A 369 -6.36 -5.94 -28.50
C THR A 369 -7.41 -6.30 -27.45
N SER A 370 -8.47 -7.03 -27.84
CA SER A 370 -9.39 -7.65 -26.88
C SER A 370 -8.66 -8.82 -26.20
N ILE A 371 -8.54 -8.77 -24.88
CA ILE A 371 -7.76 -9.72 -24.07
C ILE A 371 -8.56 -10.15 -22.84
N GLY A 372 -8.35 -11.39 -22.39
CA GLY A 372 -8.89 -11.89 -21.13
C GLY A 372 -8.01 -11.56 -19.94
N CYS A 373 -6.69 -11.49 -20.16
CA CYS A 373 -5.72 -11.16 -19.14
C CYS A 373 -5.36 -9.67 -19.18
N LEU A 374 -6.09 -8.86 -18.40
CA LEU A 374 -6.12 -7.39 -18.51
C LEU A 374 -4.80 -6.70 -18.16
N ARG A 375 -3.95 -7.36 -17.36
CA ARG A 375 -2.68 -6.81 -16.85
C ARG A 375 -1.46 -7.25 -17.65
N ASP A 376 -1.64 -8.09 -18.65
CA ASP A 376 -0.55 -8.67 -19.43
C ASP A 376 -0.09 -7.77 -20.57
N THR A 377 1.24 -7.72 -20.78
CA THR A 377 1.87 -7.02 -21.90
C THR A 377 2.67 -7.99 -22.79
N PRO A 378 2.54 -7.92 -24.12
CA PRO A 378 1.67 -7.02 -24.89
C PRO A 378 0.17 -7.38 -24.73
N THR A 379 -0.70 -6.39 -24.91
CA THR A 379 -2.16 -6.54 -24.86
C THR A 379 -2.66 -7.21 -26.15
N ALA A 380 -2.42 -8.51 -26.28
CA ALA A 380 -2.75 -9.27 -27.48
C ALA A 380 -3.34 -10.65 -27.17
N SER A 381 -4.42 -10.98 -27.87
CA SER A 381 -4.96 -12.33 -28.06
C SER A 381 -4.89 -12.73 -29.53
N VAL A 382 -5.13 -14.01 -29.86
CA VAL A 382 -5.23 -14.48 -31.25
C VAL A 382 -6.68 -14.75 -31.63
N THR A 383 -7.06 -14.27 -32.82
CA THR A 383 -8.34 -14.54 -33.44
C THR A 383 -8.27 -15.86 -34.22
N PHE A 384 -9.19 -16.76 -33.90
CA PHE A 384 -9.43 -18.01 -34.60
C PHE A 384 -10.72 -17.85 -35.42
N ALA A 385 -10.60 -17.74 -36.74
CA ALA A 385 -11.72 -17.49 -37.65
C ALA A 385 -12.33 -18.78 -38.22
N GLY A 386 -12.26 -19.90 -37.49
CA GLY A 386 -12.76 -21.20 -37.95
C GLY A 386 -11.88 -21.90 -38.99
N ASN A 387 -10.60 -21.53 -39.11
CA ASN A 387 -9.66 -22.08 -40.10
C ASN A 387 -8.21 -22.21 -39.59
N LYS A 388 -8.00 -22.10 -38.28
CA LYS A 388 -6.67 -21.97 -37.67
C LYS A 388 -6.47 -23.02 -36.59
N CYS A 389 -5.26 -23.56 -36.54
CA CYS A 389 -4.84 -24.53 -35.55
C CYS A 389 -3.50 -24.11 -34.97
N LEU A 390 -3.38 -24.10 -33.64
CA LEU A 390 -2.10 -24.00 -32.95
C LEU A 390 -1.77 -25.38 -32.39
N TYR A 391 -0.63 -25.95 -32.76
CA TYR A 391 -0.26 -27.30 -32.34
C TYR A 391 1.21 -27.37 -31.95
N ILE A 392 1.53 -28.30 -31.04
CA ILE A 392 2.91 -28.56 -30.65
C ILE A 392 3.68 -29.20 -31.81
N ASN A 393 5.00 -28.97 -31.87
CA ASN A 393 5.86 -29.61 -32.86
C ASN A 393 5.76 -31.15 -32.78
N ALA A 394 5.78 -31.82 -33.94
CA ALA A 394 5.63 -33.27 -34.08
C ALA A 394 6.68 -34.11 -33.32
N ASN A 395 7.81 -33.51 -32.93
CA ASN A 395 8.86 -34.14 -32.11
C ASN A 395 8.48 -34.28 -30.62
N TYR A 396 7.42 -33.63 -30.16
CA TYR A 396 6.98 -33.65 -28.76
C TYR A 396 5.68 -34.43 -28.56
N ALA A 397 5.54 -35.58 -29.22
CA ALA A 397 4.44 -36.49 -28.92
C ALA A 397 4.47 -36.85 -27.42
N ALA A 398 3.35 -36.63 -26.71
CA ALA A 398 3.23 -36.97 -25.30
C ALA A 398 2.68 -38.39 -25.14
N SER A 399 3.16 -39.10 -24.11
CA SER A 399 2.60 -40.37 -23.68
C SER A 399 1.42 -40.14 -22.74
N THR A 400 0.21 -40.39 -23.24
CA THR A 400 -1.02 -40.73 -22.50
C THR A 400 -1.14 -40.28 -21.06
N PRO A 401 -1.16 -38.97 -20.78
CA PRO A 401 -1.24 -38.49 -19.40
C PRO A 401 -2.62 -38.82 -18.82
N ASN A 402 -2.64 -39.52 -17.69
CA ASN A 402 -3.83 -39.70 -16.84
C ASN A 402 -3.86 -38.70 -15.68
N THR A 403 -2.75 -38.01 -15.42
CA THR A 403 -2.68 -36.90 -14.48
C THR A 403 -2.25 -35.64 -15.23
N PHE A 404 -3.15 -34.67 -15.36
CA PHE A 404 -2.86 -33.41 -16.04
C PHE A 404 -3.86 -32.31 -15.67
N SER A 405 -3.50 -31.08 -16.05
CA SER A 405 -4.45 -29.97 -16.19
C SER A 405 -4.28 -29.32 -17.55
N ILE A 406 -5.37 -28.81 -18.08
CA ILE A 406 -5.40 -28.00 -19.31
C ILE A 406 -6.14 -26.70 -19.02
N GLU A 407 -5.60 -25.61 -19.51
CA GLU A 407 -6.04 -24.25 -19.19
C GLU A 407 -6.08 -23.39 -20.46
N ALA A 408 -7.08 -22.51 -20.58
CA ALA A 408 -7.15 -21.48 -21.60
C ALA A 408 -8.04 -20.31 -21.20
N TRP A 409 -7.77 -19.12 -21.75
CA TRP A 409 -8.75 -18.05 -21.85
C TRP A 409 -9.43 -18.09 -23.21
N PHE A 410 -10.76 -17.93 -23.24
CA PHE A 410 -11.53 -17.90 -24.48
C PHE A 410 -12.60 -16.81 -24.47
N ARG A 411 -12.94 -16.35 -25.67
CA ARG A 411 -14.07 -15.45 -25.93
C ARG A 411 -14.72 -15.82 -27.25
N THR A 412 -16.04 -16.01 -27.27
CA THR A 412 -16.78 -16.32 -28.49
C THR A 412 -18.24 -15.93 -28.38
N SER A 413 -18.89 -15.66 -29.51
CA SER A 413 -20.34 -15.53 -29.64
C SER A 413 -20.98 -16.76 -30.28
N ARG A 414 -20.18 -17.79 -30.61
CA ARG A 414 -20.63 -18.97 -31.34
C ARG A 414 -20.89 -20.13 -30.37
N THR A 415 -22.15 -20.49 -30.20
CA THR A 415 -22.55 -21.80 -29.67
C THR A 415 -22.26 -22.89 -30.71
N SER A 416 -22.13 -24.15 -30.27
CA SER A 416 -21.61 -25.24 -31.09
C SER A 416 -20.29 -24.87 -31.78
N ASN A 417 -19.20 -24.93 -31.02
CA ASN A 417 -17.90 -24.45 -31.44
C ASN A 417 -16.85 -25.57 -31.44
N GLY A 418 -15.72 -25.34 -32.10
CA GLY A 418 -14.60 -26.27 -32.09
C GLY A 418 -13.89 -26.33 -30.74
N ASN A 419 -12.91 -27.24 -30.65
CA ASN A 419 -12.13 -27.42 -29.42
C ASN A 419 -11.37 -26.14 -29.05
N ILE A 420 -11.45 -25.75 -27.78
CA ILE A 420 -10.58 -24.74 -27.18
C ILE A 420 -9.17 -25.33 -27.07
N ILE A 421 -9.06 -26.51 -26.46
CA ILE A 421 -7.83 -27.29 -26.34
C ILE A 421 -8.17 -28.79 -26.43
N VAL A 422 -7.31 -29.59 -27.03
CA VAL A 422 -7.51 -31.04 -27.26
C VAL A 422 -6.19 -31.79 -27.34
N PHE A 423 -6.22 -33.07 -26.97
CA PHE A 423 -5.18 -34.03 -27.24
C PHE A 423 -5.61 -34.96 -28.38
N GLY A 424 -4.82 -35.04 -29.46
CA GLY A 424 -5.15 -35.85 -30.64
C GLY A 424 -3.93 -36.58 -31.21
N ASP A 425 -4.14 -37.68 -31.93
CA ASP A 425 -3.07 -38.53 -32.46
C ASP A 425 -2.36 -37.94 -33.69
N ARG A 426 -2.85 -36.82 -34.24
CA ARG A 426 -2.22 -36.10 -35.35
C ARG A 426 -1.99 -34.63 -35.01
N THR A 427 -0.95 -34.07 -35.61
CA THR A 427 -0.82 -32.62 -35.74
C THR A 427 -1.84 -32.12 -36.78
N GLY A 428 -2.57 -31.03 -36.49
CA GLY A 428 -3.67 -30.55 -37.34
C GLY A 428 -5.05 -31.06 -36.90
N THR A 429 -5.99 -31.26 -37.84
CA THR A 429 -7.41 -31.52 -37.54
C THR A 429 -7.90 -32.94 -37.80
N ALA A 430 -7.15 -33.76 -38.54
CA ALA A 430 -7.57 -35.09 -38.97
C ALA A 430 -7.20 -36.18 -37.94
N ASP A 431 -7.69 -36.03 -36.71
CA ASP A 431 -7.46 -37.01 -35.64
C ASP A 431 -8.33 -38.26 -35.81
N SER A 432 -7.72 -39.44 -35.69
CA SER A 432 -8.47 -40.69 -35.57
C SER A 432 -8.80 -40.99 -34.10
N ASN A 433 -7.86 -40.70 -33.20
CA ASN A 433 -8.05 -40.72 -31.76
C ASN A 433 -7.90 -39.32 -31.20
N HIS A 434 -8.86 -38.91 -30.38
CA HIS A 434 -8.91 -37.57 -29.81
C HIS A 434 -9.67 -37.61 -28.49
N ASP A 435 -9.12 -37.00 -27.44
CA ASP A 435 -9.77 -36.87 -26.14
C ASP A 435 -9.14 -35.72 -25.34
N ARG A 436 -9.34 -35.69 -24.01
CA ARG A 436 -8.78 -34.67 -23.10
C ARG A 436 -9.05 -33.26 -23.62
N LYS A 437 -10.31 -32.99 -23.94
CA LYS A 437 -10.72 -31.82 -24.72
C LYS A 437 -11.68 -30.93 -23.97
N ILE A 438 -11.51 -29.63 -24.15
CA ILE A 438 -12.46 -28.60 -23.73
C ILE A 438 -13.12 -28.03 -24.98
N TYR A 439 -14.44 -27.99 -25.00
CA TYR A 439 -15.24 -27.42 -26.11
C TYR A 439 -16.52 -26.77 -25.60
N LEU A 440 -17.18 -26.01 -26.49
CA LEU A 440 -18.54 -25.52 -26.25
C LEU A 440 -19.55 -26.42 -26.96
N ASP A 441 -20.59 -26.82 -26.24
CA ASP A 441 -21.69 -27.62 -26.78
C ASP A 441 -22.70 -26.75 -27.57
N ARG A 442 -23.80 -27.35 -28.04
CA ARG A 442 -24.80 -26.63 -28.85
C ARG A 442 -25.57 -25.56 -28.07
N ASP A 443 -25.61 -25.70 -26.75
CA ASP A 443 -26.30 -24.81 -25.82
C ASP A 443 -25.36 -23.72 -25.27
N GLY A 444 -24.08 -23.77 -25.65
CA GLY A 444 -23.06 -22.81 -25.23
C GLY A 444 -22.48 -23.10 -23.86
N ARG A 445 -22.65 -24.31 -23.34
CA ARG A 445 -21.99 -24.75 -22.10
C ARG A 445 -20.56 -25.18 -22.38
N VAL A 446 -19.69 -24.97 -21.38
CA VAL A 446 -18.31 -25.45 -21.44
C VAL A 446 -18.30 -26.91 -21.00
N VAL A 447 -17.68 -27.77 -21.80
CA VAL A 447 -17.62 -29.22 -21.58
C VAL A 447 -16.17 -29.67 -21.62
N PHE A 448 -15.76 -30.43 -20.61
CA PHE A 448 -14.52 -31.22 -20.63
C PHE A 448 -14.84 -32.69 -20.80
N GLY A 449 -14.09 -33.37 -21.66
CA GLY A 449 -14.32 -34.78 -21.97
C GLY A 449 -13.07 -35.62 -22.19
N VAL A 450 -13.16 -36.87 -21.74
CA VAL A 450 -12.15 -37.94 -21.92
C VAL A 450 -12.81 -39.22 -22.41
N TYR A 451 -12.00 -40.15 -22.92
CA TYR A 451 -12.47 -41.43 -23.45
C TYR A 451 -11.65 -42.61 -22.87
N PRO A 452 -11.86 -43.04 -21.62
CA PRO A 452 -11.19 -44.26 -21.12
C PRO A 452 -11.59 -45.48 -21.96
N ASP A 453 -12.90 -45.74 -22.06
CA ASP A 453 -13.51 -46.78 -22.90
C ASP A 453 -14.85 -46.32 -23.52
N ALA A 454 -15.37 -45.18 -23.07
CA ALA A 454 -16.57 -44.50 -23.54
C ALA A 454 -16.44 -43.00 -23.27
N VAL A 455 -17.22 -42.17 -23.97
CA VAL A 455 -17.25 -40.73 -23.71
C VAL A 455 -17.72 -40.46 -22.28
N LYS A 456 -16.86 -39.80 -21.50
CA LYS A 456 -17.13 -39.29 -20.16
C LYS A 456 -16.92 -37.79 -20.16
N ILE A 457 -17.90 -37.04 -19.68
CA ILE A 457 -17.85 -35.58 -19.67
C ILE A 457 -18.17 -35.01 -18.28
N VAL A 458 -17.68 -33.80 -18.04
CA VAL A 458 -18.13 -32.89 -16.99
C VAL A 458 -18.35 -31.52 -17.64
N TYR A 459 -19.33 -30.76 -17.15
CA TYR A 459 -19.83 -29.58 -17.86
C TYR A 459 -20.38 -28.54 -16.90
N THR A 460 -20.52 -27.31 -17.39
CA THR A 460 -21.21 -26.23 -16.66
C THR A 460 -22.71 -26.47 -16.61
N ALA A 461 -23.38 -26.00 -15.56
CA ALA A 461 -24.83 -26.19 -15.39
C ALA A 461 -25.66 -25.57 -16.52
N ALA A 462 -26.86 -26.12 -16.75
CA ALA A 462 -27.85 -25.52 -17.64
C ALA A 462 -28.23 -24.08 -17.23
N GLY A 463 -28.63 -23.27 -18.22
CA GLY A 463 -29.10 -21.90 -18.00
C GLY A 463 -28.03 -20.80 -18.10
N LYS A 464 -26.74 -21.16 -18.15
CA LYS A 464 -25.65 -20.22 -18.49
C LYS A 464 -25.03 -20.56 -19.84
N ASN A 465 -25.02 -19.59 -20.74
CA ASN A 465 -24.36 -19.66 -22.05
C ASN A 465 -23.03 -18.89 -21.99
N TYR A 466 -21.92 -19.59 -22.26
CA TYR A 466 -20.56 -19.03 -22.28
C TYR A 466 -20.10 -18.57 -23.68
N ALA A 467 -20.97 -18.68 -24.68
CA ALA A 467 -20.80 -18.02 -25.98
C ALA A 467 -21.46 -16.63 -25.95
N ASP A 468 -21.17 -15.84 -24.92
CA ASP A 468 -21.78 -14.53 -24.64
C ASP A 468 -20.93 -13.34 -25.11
N ASN A 469 -19.84 -13.61 -25.83
CA ASN A 469 -18.86 -12.63 -26.28
C ASN A 469 -18.14 -11.89 -25.13
N THR A 470 -18.02 -12.51 -23.96
CA THR A 470 -17.14 -12.10 -22.86
C THR A 470 -15.94 -13.05 -22.71
N TRP A 471 -14.92 -12.64 -21.97
CA TRP A 471 -13.75 -13.47 -21.72
C TRP A 471 -14.01 -14.39 -20.53
N HIS A 472 -13.76 -15.67 -20.75
CA HIS A 472 -13.85 -16.70 -19.71
C HIS A 472 -12.53 -17.44 -19.57
N HIS A 473 -12.25 -17.84 -18.34
CA HIS A 473 -11.13 -18.71 -18.00
C HIS A 473 -11.64 -20.12 -17.81
N VAL A 474 -10.99 -21.11 -18.41
CA VAL A 474 -11.36 -22.51 -18.24
C VAL A 474 -10.15 -23.34 -17.85
N VAL A 475 -10.35 -24.19 -16.84
CA VAL A 475 -9.39 -25.22 -16.46
C VAL A 475 -10.10 -26.56 -16.34
N ALA A 476 -9.51 -27.61 -16.89
CA ALA A 476 -9.94 -28.97 -16.64
C ALA A 476 -8.79 -29.81 -16.09
N THR A 477 -9.09 -30.71 -15.16
CA THR A 477 -8.12 -31.59 -14.51
C THR A 477 -8.55 -33.04 -14.61
N LEU A 478 -7.57 -33.94 -14.71
CA LEU A 478 -7.73 -35.38 -14.54
C LEU A 478 -6.63 -35.87 -13.60
N SER A 479 -6.97 -36.74 -12.67
CA SER A 479 -6.03 -37.44 -11.79
C SER A 479 -6.68 -38.69 -11.20
N SER A 480 -5.98 -39.35 -10.27
CA SER A 480 -6.57 -40.39 -9.42
C SER A 480 -7.77 -39.92 -8.59
N ALA A 481 -7.95 -38.62 -8.38
CA ALA A 481 -9.12 -38.07 -7.69
C ALA A 481 -10.36 -37.91 -8.60
N GLY A 482 -10.21 -38.12 -9.90
CA GLY A 482 -11.28 -37.94 -10.89
C GLY A 482 -11.02 -36.83 -11.90
N GLN A 483 -12.02 -36.58 -12.74
CA GLN A 483 -12.04 -35.45 -13.66
C GLN A 483 -12.82 -34.27 -13.09
N SER A 484 -12.33 -33.05 -13.27
CA SER A 484 -13.00 -31.83 -12.82
C SER A 484 -12.93 -30.74 -13.88
N LEU A 485 -13.98 -29.91 -13.95
CA LEU A 485 -14.05 -28.73 -14.78
C LEU A 485 -14.24 -27.50 -13.90
N TYR A 486 -13.48 -26.46 -14.19
CA TYR A 486 -13.55 -25.15 -13.56
C TYR A 486 -13.73 -24.08 -14.62
N VAL A 487 -14.57 -23.10 -14.35
CA VAL A 487 -14.77 -21.93 -15.21
C VAL A 487 -14.79 -20.68 -14.36
N ASP A 488 -14.06 -19.66 -14.79
CA ASP A 488 -13.90 -18.37 -14.10
C ASP A 488 -13.46 -18.53 -12.63
N GLY A 489 -12.49 -19.43 -12.39
CA GLY A 489 -11.96 -19.74 -11.06
C GLY A 489 -12.82 -20.67 -10.20
N ALA A 490 -14.08 -20.94 -10.58
CA ALA A 490 -15.02 -21.74 -9.79
C ALA A 490 -15.17 -23.18 -10.32
N LEU A 491 -15.34 -24.15 -9.42
CA LEU A 491 -15.63 -25.54 -9.78
C LEU A 491 -17.03 -25.63 -10.41
N ALA A 492 -17.11 -26.09 -11.65
CA ALA A 492 -18.36 -26.32 -12.36
C ALA A 492 -18.93 -27.70 -12.06
N MET A 493 -18.12 -28.75 -12.23
CA MET A 493 -18.53 -30.14 -12.01
C MET A 493 -17.30 -31.03 -11.79
N THR A 494 -17.47 -32.10 -11.02
CA THR A 494 -16.48 -33.17 -10.83
C THR A 494 -17.11 -34.54 -11.01
N ASN A 495 -16.33 -35.50 -11.49
CA ASN A 495 -16.68 -36.91 -11.53
C ASN A 495 -15.48 -37.74 -11.04
N SER A 496 -15.57 -38.20 -9.79
CA SER A 496 -14.53 -38.97 -9.11
C SER A 496 -14.33 -40.38 -9.66
N GLY A 497 -15.31 -40.92 -10.41
CA GLY A 497 -15.24 -42.26 -11.00
C GLY A 497 -14.43 -42.32 -12.30
N VAL A 498 -14.00 -41.18 -12.85
CA VAL A 498 -13.26 -41.10 -14.12
C VAL A 498 -11.83 -40.69 -13.84
N THR A 499 -10.92 -41.67 -13.79
CA THR A 499 -9.50 -41.47 -13.40
C THR A 499 -8.52 -41.73 -14.54
N THR A 500 -9.01 -42.19 -15.69
CA THR A 500 -8.22 -42.51 -16.87
C THR A 500 -8.82 -41.89 -18.12
N ALA A 501 -7.97 -41.74 -19.12
CA ALA A 501 -8.33 -41.29 -20.46
C ALA A 501 -7.81 -42.30 -21.49
N GLN A 502 -8.08 -42.07 -22.78
CA GLN A 502 -7.74 -43.04 -23.81
C GLN A 502 -6.22 -43.22 -23.90
N ASN A 503 -5.78 -44.45 -24.14
CA ASN A 503 -4.37 -44.77 -24.31
C ASN A 503 -3.95 -44.66 -25.79
N PHE A 504 -3.47 -43.49 -26.20
CA PHE A 504 -2.77 -43.27 -27.48
C PHE A 504 -1.69 -42.17 -27.37
N ALA A 505 -0.59 -42.29 -28.12
CA ALA A 505 0.40 -41.22 -28.22
C ALA A 505 -0.14 -40.06 -29.06
N GLY A 506 0.06 -38.82 -28.63
CA GLY A 506 -0.59 -37.69 -29.28
C GLY A 506 0.04 -36.32 -29.02
N TYR A 507 -0.65 -35.30 -29.49
CA TYR A 507 -0.21 -33.93 -29.58
C TYR A 507 -1.24 -32.98 -28.98
N TRP A 508 -0.76 -32.02 -28.20
CA TRP A 508 -1.58 -30.93 -27.68
C TRP A 508 -1.82 -29.86 -28.74
N LYS A 509 -3.09 -29.43 -28.84
CA LYS A 509 -3.55 -28.48 -29.85
C LYS A 509 -4.58 -27.53 -29.26
N VAL A 510 -4.61 -26.33 -29.80
CA VAL A 510 -5.46 -25.23 -29.35
C VAL A 510 -6.21 -24.66 -30.56
N GLY A 511 -7.52 -24.47 -30.39
CA GLY A 511 -8.43 -23.89 -31.38
C GLY A 511 -8.80 -24.81 -32.56
N CYS A 512 -8.47 -26.11 -32.51
CA CYS A 512 -8.66 -27.05 -33.60
C CYS A 512 -8.73 -28.50 -33.11
N GLY A 513 -9.11 -29.42 -33.99
CA GLY A 513 -9.09 -30.87 -33.78
C GLY A 513 -10.46 -31.49 -34.00
N ALA A 514 -10.53 -32.79 -34.21
CA ALA A 514 -11.80 -33.45 -34.45
C ALA A 514 -12.71 -33.42 -33.21
N LEU A 515 -14.02 -33.20 -33.45
CA LEU A 515 -15.08 -33.13 -32.44
C LEU A 515 -16.35 -33.86 -32.93
N GLY A 516 -16.17 -34.95 -33.66
CA GLY A 516 -17.27 -35.83 -34.07
C GLY A 516 -17.52 -36.93 -33.03
N GLY A 517 -18.78 -37.31 -32.80
CA GLY A 517 -19.13 -38.43 -31.93
C GLY A 517 -18.82 -38.19 -30.44
N TRP A 518 -18.96 -36.95 -29.98
CA TRP A 518 -18.90 -36.58 -28.56
C TRP A 518 -20.32 -36.38 -28.01
N ARG A 519 -20.45 -36.00 -26.73
CA ARG A 519 -21.74 -35.92 -26.04
C ARG A 519 -22.11 -34.48 -25.71
N ASN A 520 -23.35 -34.08 -25.97
CA ASN A 520 -23.89 -32.81 -25.47
C ASN A 520 -24.19 -32.91 -23.97
N ALA A 521 -23.97 -31.85 -23.21
CA ALA A 521 -24.18 -31.93 -21.76
C ALA A 521 -25.66 -32.25 -21.39
N ALA A 522 -26.63 -31.78 -22.18
CA ALA A 522 -28.05 -32.07 -21.94
C ALA A 522 -28.41 -33.53 -22.20
N THR A 523 -27.68 -34.19 -23.11
CA THR A 523 -27.83 -35.62 -23.37
C THR A 523 -27.41 -36.41 -22.13
N ASP A 524 -26.30 -36.02 -21.51
CA ASP A 524 -25.82 -36.63 -20.27
C ASP A 524 -26.75 -36.35 -19.08
N GLU A 525 -27.25 -35.11 -18.94
CA GLU A 525 -28.25 -34.72 -17.92
C GLU A 525 -29.55 -35.53 -18.02
N SER A 526 -29.95 -35.92 -19.23
CA SER A 526 -31.13 -36.78 -19.44
C SER A 526 -30.93 -38.25 -19.06
N GLY A 527 -29.71 -38.62 -18.66
CA GLY A 527 -29.31 -40.00 -18.38
C GLY A 527 -28.99 -40.82 -19.64
N SER A 528 -28.95 -40.18 -20.82
CA SER A 528 -28.60 -40.83 -22.08
C SER A 528 -27.08 -40.92 -22.25
N THR A 529 -26.62 -42.05 -22.78
CA THR A 529 -25.20 -42.28 -23.12
C THR A 529 -24.88 -42.03 -24.58
N ASN A 530 -25.86 -41.54 -25.36
CA ASN A 530 -25.68 -41.27 -26.79
C ASN A 530 -24.58 -40.22 -27.03
N ASN A 531 -23.77 -40.45 -28.06
CA ASN A 531 -22.73 -39.54 -28.50
C ASN A 531 -23.28 -38.72 -29.69
N ASP A 532 -24.18 -37.80 -29.38
CA ASP A 532 -25.03 -37.10 -30.34
C ASP A 532 -24.49 -35.73 -30.76
N TYR A 533 -23.29 -35.36 -30.30
CA TYR A 533 -22.67 -34.08 -30.59
C TYR A 533 -21.51 -34.20 -31.58
N SER A 534 -21.63 -33.46 -32.68
CA SER A 534 -20.57 -33.29 -33.69
C SER A 534 -20.34 -31.81 -33.94
N GLY A 535 -19.31 -31.25 -33.30
CA GLY A 535 -18.94 -29.84 -33.41
C GLY A 535 -17.99 -29.55 -34.58
N PRO A 536 -17.82 -28.27 -34.96
CA PRO A 536 -16.82 -27.86 -35.95
C PRO A 536 -15.40 -28.28 -35.56
N VAL A 537 -14.55 -28.57 -36.56
CA VAL A 537 -13.14 -28.96 -36.31
C VAL A 537 -12.21 -27.78 -35.96
N TYR A 538 -12.71 -26.55 -36.09
CA TYR A 538 -11.97 -25.33 -35.76
C TYR A 538 -12.80 -24.44 -34.82
N PHE A 539 -12.13 -23.86 -33.84
CA PHE A 539 -12.72 -22.85 -32.97
C PHE A 539 -12.94 -21.55 -33.74
N THR A 540 -14.06 -20.88 -33.45
CA THR A 540 -14.37 -19.54 -33.90
C THR A 540 -14.45 -18.60 -32.70
N GLY A 541 -13.56 -17.62 -32.60
CA GLY A 541 -13.50 -16.69 -31.47
C GLY A 541 -12.10 -16.17 -31.22
N GLN A 542 -11.81 -15.81 -29.98
CA GLN A 542 -10.49 -15.37 -29.52
C GLN A 542 -10.00 -16.33 -28.44
N LEU A 543 -8.72 -16.66 -28.49
CA LEU A 543 -8.04 -17.45 -27.46
C LEU A 543 -6.81 -16.70 -26.98
N GLN A 544 -6.54 -16.81 -25.68
CA GLN A 544 -5.37 -16.25 -25.04
C GLN A 544 -4.86 -17.25 -24.00
N TYR A 545 -3.55 -17.26 -23.75
CA TYR A 545 -2.95 -18.01 -22.62
C TYR A 545 -3.46 -19.46 -22.47
N ALA A 546 -2.93 -20.36 -23.29
CA ALA A 546 -3.23 -21.79 -23.19
C ALA A 546 -2.05 -22.53 -22.54
N ALA A 547 -2.33 -23.40 -21.57
CA ALA A 547 -1.30 -24.15 -20.86
C ALA A 547 -1.72 -25.60 -20.61
N VAL A 548 -0.72 -26.47 -20.47
CA VAL A 548 -0.87 -27.86 -20.07
C VAL A 548 0.06 -28.12 -18.90
N TYR A 549 -0.40 -28.84 -17.89
CA TYR A 549 0.35 -29.21 -16.70
C TYR A 549 0.39 -30.74 -16.59
N THR A 550 1.49 -31.31 -16.09
CA THR A 550 1.59 -32.75 -15.79
C THR A 550 1.07 -33.12 -14.39
N ALA A 551 0.28 -32.24 -13.80
CA ALA A 551 -0.34 -32.39 -12.48
C ALA A 551 -1.78 -31.87 -12.54
N ALA A 552 -2.65 -32.37 -11.67
CA ALA A 552 -3.95 -31.75 -11.43
C ALA A 552 -3.77 -30.50 -10.56
N LEU A 553 -4.16 -29.34 -11.09
CA LEU A 553 -4.20 -28.09 -10.35
C LEU A 553 -5.27 -28.19 -9.26
N THR A 554 -4.97 -27.65 -8.08
CA THR A 554 -5.94 -27.54 -6.99
C THR A 554 -6.94 -26.43 -7.30
N ALA A 555 -8.12 -26.48 -6.67
CA ALA A 555 -9.12 -25.41 -6.82
C ALA A 555 -8.55 -24.03 -6.48
N ALA A 556 -7.69 -23.95 -5.45
CA ALA A 556 -7.01 -22.71 -5.07
C ALA A 556 -6.05 -22.21 -6.17
N GLN A 557 -5.28 -23.12 -6.79
CA GLN A 557 -4.40 -22.75 -7.91
C GLN A 557 -5.20 -22.27 -9.13
N VAL A 558 -6.33 -22.91 -9.42
CA VAL A 558 -7.22 -22.48 -10.50
C VAL A 558 -7.77 -21.08 -10.25
N GLU A 559 -8.23 -20.81 -9.02
CA GLU A 559 -8.68 -19.49 -8.60
C GLU A 559 -7.57 -18.44 -8.70
N GLU A 560 -6.35 -18.76 -8.26
CA GLU A 560 -5.19 -17.87 -8.38
C GLU A 560 -4.85 -17.54 -9.85
N HIS A 561 -4.94 -18.53 -10.75
CA HIS A 561 -4.71 -18.32 -12.18
C HIS A 561 -5.78 -17.43 -12.81
N TYR A 562 -7.05 -17.63 -12.45
CA TYR A 562 -8.15 -16.76 -12.87
C TYR A 562 -7.94 -15.32 -12.38
N LEU A 563 -7.67 -15.14 -11.09
CA LEU A 563 -7.42 -13.84 -10.46
C LEU A 563 -6.15 -13.15 -10.98
N ALA A 564 -5.26 -13.87 -11.65
CA ALA A 564 -4.11 -13.29 -12.34
C ALA A 564 -4.53 -12.52 -13.61
N GLY A 565 -5.64 -12.89 -14.25
CA GLY A 565 -6.16 -12.26 -15.47
C GLY A 565 -7.17 -11.13 -15.25
N VAL A 566 -7.91 -11.16 -14.15
CA VAL A 566 -8.99 -10.19 -13.85
C VAL A 566 -8.59 -9.17 -12.79
N ASP A 567 -9.31 -8.04 -12.76
CA ASP A 567 -9.14 -6.99 -11.76
C ASP A 567 -9.60 -7.41 -10.36
#